data_AF-A0A1Y4AIH4-F1
#
_entry.id   AF-A0A1Y4AIH4-F1
#
_cell.length_a   1.000
_cell.length_b   1.000
_cell.length_c   1.000
_cell.angle_alpha   90.00
_cell.angle_beta   90.00
_cell.angle_gamma   90.00
#
_symmetry.space_group_name_H-M   'P 1'
#
loop_
_entity.id
_entity.type
_entity.pdbx_description
1 polymer ?
#
loop_
_entity_poly.entity_id
_entity_poly.type
_entity_poly.pdbx_seq_one_letter_code
_entity_poly.pdbx_strand_id
1 'polypeptide(L)'
;MLEMIDDDPARLQYKKMLKQRATSSKKIEAAKNNLLLVSRLNNDEQIRFFDRQMEVLIKKKNVVRDFNTTQAIIGKIYENPITDTQNAVLYFIENLYQKNAANGKYKILLRNIHQAILYNLKLVLAIASGTQEKMDRVNRIMSERYDTNDGMIQVGREDKGVKKILEWYKKYPHDILRIIDPHFHAKDLFIIKLLMDINNNLKCFILTKNETQEPLNEIFQNGWNMISAELPGRIEVKACCYEDQQGKTPFHDRWWLLYNTNTDEYQGIRMASPSTLGSRITEISSMDSEAIHSAMNIFNKFFLNMIPKIEGRKLNYEETILR
;
A
#
# COMPACT_ATOMS: atom_id res chain seq x y z
N MET A 1 27.71 -24.39 -67.30
CA MET A 1 26.66 -25.41 -67.11
C MET A 1 27.05 -26.24 -65.90
N LEU A 2 26.37 -25.99 -64.78
CA LEU A 2 26.25 -26.77 -63.54
C LEU A 2 25.89 -25.79 -62.42
N GLU A 3 24.70 -25.18 -62.53
CA GLU A 3 23.94 -24.92 -61.31
C GLU A 3 23.66 -26.32 -60.75
N MET A 4 24.53 -26.78 -59.85
CA MET A 4 24.15 -27.85 -58.93
C MET A 4 23.02 -27.25 -58.10
N ILE A 5 21.80 -27.54 -58.52
CA ILE A 5 20.59 -27.31 -57.75
C ILE A 5 20.74 -28.21 -56.52
N ASP A 6 21.35 -27.63 -55.48
CA ASP A 6 21.47 -28.22 -54.16
C ASP A 6 20.09 -28.08 -53.50
N ASP A 7 19.21 -29.03 -53.85
CA ASP A 7 17.84 -29.17 -53.34
C ASP A 7 17.80 -29.78 -51.92
N ASP A 8 18.93 -29.83 -51.21
CA ASP A 8 18.97 -30.24 -49.81
C ASP A 8 18.06 -29.31 -48.98
N PRO A 9 16.93 -29.82 -48.45
CA PRO A 9 15.96 -29.03 -47.72
C PRO A 9 16.59 -28.33 -46.50
N ALA A 10 17.60 -28.95 -45.87
CA ALA A 10 18.28 -28.39 -44.71
C ALA A 10 19.16 -27.19 -45.08
N ARG A 11 19.88 -27.24 -46.20
CA ARG A 11 20.71 -26.12 -46.68
C ARG A 11 19.87 -24.94 -47.18
N LEU A 12 18.75 -25.23 -47.86
CA LEU A 12 17.79 -24.21 -48.28
C LEU A 12 17.15 -23.51 -47.07
N GLN A 13 16.74 -24.27 -46.05
CA GLN A 13 16.24 -23.70 -44.79
C GLN A 13 17.31 -22.86 -44.08
N TYR A 14 18.53 -23.35 -43.97
CA TYR A 14 19.63 -22.62 -43.33
C TYR A 14 19.95 -21.30 -44.05
N LYS A 15 20.02 -21.31 -45.39
CA LYS A 15 20.23 -20.10 -46.20
C LYS A 15 19.09 -19.10 -46.04
N LYS A 16 17.84 -19.57 -45.93
CA LYS A 16 16.66 -18.73 -45.67
C LYS A 16 16.74 -18.09 -44.29
N MET A 17 17.10 -18.85 -43.25
CA MET A 17 17.32 -18.34 -41.89
C MET A 17 18.43 -17.28 -41.85
N LEU A 18 19.56 -17.52 -42.53
CA LEU A 18 20.66 -16.54 -42.59
C LEU A 18 20.23 -15.24 -43.26
N LYS A 19 19.50 -15.31 -44.39
CA LYS A 19 18.96 -14.11 -45.06
C LYS A 19 18.01 -13.33 -44.15
N GLN A 20 17.10 -14.02 -43.45
CA GLN A 20 16.19 -13.39 -42.48
C GLN A 20 16.93 -12.74 -41.32
N ARG A 21 17.99 -13.40 -40.80
CA ARG A 21 18.82 -12.83 -39.73
C ARG A 21 19.61 -11.60 -40.19
N ALA A 22 20.10 -11.61 -41.43
CA ALA A 22 20.79 -10.48 -42.03
C ALA A 22 19.87 -9.27 -42.25
N THR A 23 18.65 -9.49 -42.76
CA THR A 23 17.66 -8.41 -42.94
C THR A 23 17.22 -7.84 -41.59
N SER A 24 16.97 -8.69 -40.61
CA SER A 24 16.64 -8.30 -39.24
C SER A 24 17.75 -7.45 -38.61
N SER A 25 19.01 -7.86 -38.76
CA SER A 25 20.17 -7.10 -38.25
C SER A 25 20.30 -5.72 -38.90
N LYS A 26 20.03 -5.61 -40.21
CA LYS A 26 20.00 -4.31 -40.92
C LYS A 26 18.91 -3.38 -40.39
N LYS A 27 17.71 -3.91 -40.10
CA LYS A 27 16.60 -3.13 -39.51
C LYS A 27 16.96 -2.59 -38.12
N ILE A 28 17.55 -3.45 -37.27
CA ILE A 28 17.99 -3.08 -35.92
C ILE A 28 19.08 -1.98 -35.99
N GLU A 29 20.04 -2.09 -36.91
CA GLU A 29 21.08 -1.06 -37.06
C GLU A 29 20.51 0.27 -37.58
N ALA A 30 19.51 0.23 -38.49
CA ALA A 30 18.81 1.44 -38.92
C ALA A 30 18.06 2.12 -37.74
N ALA A 31 17.43 1.33 -36.87
CA ALA A 31 16.71 1.82 -35.70
C ALA A 31 17.62 2.47 -34.64
N LYS A 32 18.91 2.12 -34.61
CA LYS A 32 19.90 2.75 -33.72
C LYS A 32 20.13 4.21 -34.07
N ASN A 33 20.11 4.54 -35.36
CA ASN A 33 20.30 5.90 -35.85
C ASN A 33 18.99 6.69 -35.83
N ASN A 34 17.86 6.03 -36.10
CA ASN A 34 16.53 6.62 -36.03
C ASN A 34 15.60 5.78 -35.16
N LEU A 35 15.43 6.21 -33.91
CA LEU A 35 14.64 5.50 -32.90
C LEU A 35 13.17 5.30 -33.30
N LEU A 36 12.60 6.16 -34.16
CA LEU A 36 11.22 6.01 -34.65
C LEU A 36 11.02 4.71 -35.45
N LEU A 37 12.09 4.15 -36.03
CA LEU A 37 12.04 2.90 -36.78
C LEU A 37 11.85 1.68 -35.87
N VAL A 38 12.06 1.81 -34.55
CA VAL A 38 11.76 0.74 -33.58
C VAL A 38 10.30 0.31 -33.67
N SER A 39 9.39 1.24 -33.97
CA SER A 39 7.96 0.92 -34.15
C SER A 39 7.66 -0.07 -35.29
N ARG A 40 8.60 -0.22 -36.24
CA ARG A 40 8.50 -1.13 -37.41
C ARG A 40 9.18 -2.48 -37.18
N LEU A 41 9.84 -2.66 -36.05
CA LEU A 41 10.46 -3.92 -35.65
C LEU A 41 9.40 -4.86 -35.08
N ASN A 42 9.56 -6.17 -35.30
CA ASN A 42 8.77 -7.16 -34.57
C ASN A 42 9.25 -7.31 -33.10
N ASN A 43 8.53 -8.07 -32.27
CA ASN A 43 8.84 -8.20 -30.83
C ASN A 43 10.29 -8.67 -30.58
N ASP A 44 10.73 -9.77 -31.20
CA ASP A 44 12.11 -10.28 -31.08
C ASP A 44 13.17 -9.25 -31.49
N GLU A 45 12.90 -8.47 -32.54
CA GLU A 45 13.77 -7.41 -33.00
C GLU A 45 13.84 -6.25 -32.02
N GLN A 46 12.72 -5.90 -31.38
CA GLN A 46 12.66 -4.87 -30.34
C GLN A 46 13.42 -5.31 -29.09
N ILE A 47 13.23 -6.55 -28.62
CA ILE A 47 13.97 -7.13 -27.48
C ILE A 47 15.48 -7.02 -27.74
N ARG A 48 15.96 -7.58 -28.88
CA ARG A 48 17.38 -7.51 -29.25
C ARG A 48 17.91 -6.10 -29.40
N PHE A 49 17.07 -5.16 -29.86
CA PHE A 49 17.45 -3.76 -29.97
C PHE A 49 17.71 -3.16 -28.58
N PHE A 50 16.76 -3.32 -27.64
CA PHE A 50 16.88 -2.73 -26.31
C PHE A 50 17.92 -3.41 -25.43
N ASP A 51 18.16 -4.73 -25.58
CA ASP A 51 19.28 -5.42 -24.93
C ASP A 51 20.61 -4.75 -25.27
N ARG A 52 20.84 -4.48 -26.57
CA ARG A 52 22.04 -3.77 -27.02
C ARG A 52 22.09 -2.33 -26.50
N GLN A 53 20.95 -1.63 -26.42
CA GLN A 53 20.92 -0.28 -25.84
C GLN A 53 21.27 -0.29 -24.35
N MET A 54 20.87 -1.33 -23.60
CA MET A 54 21.25 -1.47 -22.20
C MET A 54 22.75 -1.66 -22.02
N GLU A 55 23.41 -2.47 -22.87
CA GLU A 55 24.87 -2.58 -22.84
C GLU A 55 25.57 -1.24 -23.08
N VAL A 56 25.04 -0.43 -24.00
CA VAL A 56 25.57 0.91 -24.31
C VAL A 56 25.35 1.87 -23.14
N LEU A 57 24.20 1.80 -22.49
CA LEU A 57 23.87 2.57 -21.28
C LEU A 57 24.81 2.23 -20.12
N ILE A 58 25.03 0.95 -19.84
CA ILE A 58 25.95 0.49 -18.78
C ILE A 58 27.38 1.01 -19.04
N LYS A 59 27.80 0.98 -20.30
CA LYS A 59 29.11 1.52 -20.73
C LYS A 59 29.16 3.06 -20.76
N LYS A 60 28.06 3.75 -20.45
CA LYS A 60 27.90 5.21 -20.51
C LYS A 60 28.27 5.81 -21.87
N LYS A 61 28.02 5.07 -22.95
CA LYS A 61 28.29 5.47 -24.34
C LYS A 61 27.03 5.90 -25.08
N ASN A 62 25.92 6.04 -24.38
CA ASN A 62 24.64 6.39 -24.99
C ASN A 62 24.57 7.89 -25.30
N VAL A 63 23.81 8.22 -26.34
CA VAL A 63 23.42 9.60 -26.63
C VAL A 63 22.01 9.81 -26.11
N VAL A 64 21.83 10.83 -25.27
CA VAL A 64 20.53 11.15 -24.67
C VAL A 64 19.57 11.65 -25.75
N ARG A 65 18.45 10.95 -25.93
CA ARG A 65 17.42 11.21 -26.93
C ARG A 65 16.37 12.21 -26.43
N ASP A 66 15.73 12.91 -27.36
CA ASP A 66 14.62 13.82 -27.04
C ASP A 66 13.40 13.05 -26.54
N PHE A 67 12.68 13.65 -25.59
CA PHE A 67 11.52 13.02 -24.96
C PHE A 67 10.41 12.70 -25.97
N ASN A 68 10.15 13.59 -26.93
CA ASN A 68 9.09 13.38 -27.93
C ASN A 68 9.39 12.14 -28.79
N THR A 69 10.66 11.91 -29.12
CA THR A 69 11.08 10.73 -29.90
C THR A 69 10.87 9.43 -29.12
N THR A 70 11.19 9.42 -27.82
CA THR A 70 10.95 8.24 -26.96
C THR A 70 9.46 8.01 -26.71
N GLN A 71 8.68 9.07 -26.51
CA GLN A 71 7.23 8.98 -26.31
C GLN A 71 6.51 8.41 -27.54
N ALA A 72 6.93 8.80 -28.74
CA ALA A 72 6.32 8.34 -29.99
C ALA A 72 6.40 6.82 -30.20
N ILE A 73 7.37 6.13 -29.58
CA ILE A 73 7.53 4.69 -29.71
C ILE A 73 7.03 3.90 -28.50
N ILE A 74 6.85 4.55 -27.35
CA ILE A 74 6.50 3.86 -26.10
C ILE A 74 5.17 3.10 -26.20
N GLY A 75 4.20 3.66 -26.92
CA GLY A 75 2.91 3.02 -27.16
C GLY A 75 3.05 1.68 -27.87
N LYS A 76 3.94 1.61 -28.88
CA LYS A 76 4.20 0.38 -29.63
C LYS A 76 4.93 -0.68 -28.80
N ILE A 77 5.79 -0.24 -27.88
CA ILE A 77 6.48 -1.14 -26.94
C ILE A 77 5.48 -1.78 -25.98
N TYR A 78 4.54 -1.00 -25.45
CA TYR A 78 3.53 -1.48 -24.50
C TYR A 78 2.46 -2.42 -25.10
N GLU A 79 2.47 -2.64 -26.41
CA GLU A 79 1.65 -3.69 -27.04
C GLU A 79 2.21 -5.10 -26.78
N ASN A 80 3.48 -5.22 -26.37
CA ASN A 80 4.12 -6.51 -26.07
C ASN A 80 4.01 -6.89 -24.59
N PRO A 81 4.18 -8.18 -24.22
CA PRO A 81 4.20 -8.62 -22.83
C PRO A 81 5.22 -7.88 -21.96
N ILE A 82 4.92 -7.75 -20.68
CA ILE A 82 5.78 -7.02 -19.72
C ILE A 82 7.19 -7.64 -19.59
N THR A 83 7.29 -8.96 -19.74
CA THR A 83 8.56 -9.70 -19.73
C THR A 83 9.49 -9.26 -20.86
N ASP A 84 8.91 -8.89 -22.00
CA ASP A 84 9.63 -8.62 -23.25
C ASP A 84 10.02 -7.13 -23.34
N THR A 85 9.36 -6.27 -22.56
CA THR A 85 9.49 -4.81 -22.64
C THR A 85 10.36 -4.22 -21.54
N GLN A 86 10.85 -5.03 -20.60
CA GLN A 86 11.61 -4.58 -19.43
C GLN A 86 12.78 -3.66 -19.80
N ASN A 87 13.64 -4.09 -20.73
CA ASN A 87 14.82 -3.32 -21.14
C ASN A 87 14.45 -2.04 -21.89
N ALA A 88 13.32 -2.03 -22.60
CA ALA A 88 12.80 -0.83 -23.24
C ALA A 88 12.34 0.21 -22.21
N VAL A 89 11.58 -0.23 -21.20
CA VAL A 89 11.11 0.64 -20.11
C VAL A 89 12.28 1.24 -19.34
N LEU A 90 13.27 0.42 -18.97
CA LEU A 90 14.49 0.90 -18.30
C LEU A 90 15.24 1.92 -19.14
N TYR A 91 15.42 1.64 -20.44
CA TYR A 91 16.04 2.57 -21.37
C TYR A 91 15.34 3.94 -21.40
N PHE A 92 14.00 3.96 -21.45
CA PHE A 92 13.25 5.22 -21.49
C PHE A 92 13.34 6.02 -20.19
N ILE A 93 13.26 5.36 -19.04
CA ILE A 93 13.36 6.02 -17.73
C ILE A 93 14.76 6.61 -17.56
N GLU A 94 15.80 5.85 -17.89
CA GLU A 94 17.18 6.29 -17.79
C GLU A 94 17.46 7.47 -18.74
N ASN A 95 16.96 7.40 -19.99
CA ASN A 95 17.08 8.49 -20.93
C ASN A 95 16.41 9.79 -20.41
N LEU A 96 15.20 9.67 -19.84
CA LEU A 96 14.48 10.80 -19.26
C LEU A 96 15.19 11.36 -18.02
N TYR A 97 15.74 10.48 -17.17
CA TYR A 97 16.54 10.86 -16.02
C TYR A 97 17.77 11.67 -16.43
N GLN A 98 18.52 11.20 -17.42
CA GLN A 98 19.70 11.90 -17.93
C GLN A 98 19.34 13.25 -18.57
N LYS A 99 18.23 13.34 -19.31
CA LYS A 99 17.71 14.64 -19.79
C LYS A 99 17.39 15.58 -18.64
N ASN A 100 16.71 15.09 -17.61
CA ASN A 100 16.34 15.89 -16.46
C ASN A 100 17.56 16.35 -15.65
N ALA A 101 18.57 15.50 -15.49
CA ALA A 101 19.82 15.88 -14.83
C ALA A 101 20.51 17.05 -15.55
N ALA A 102 20.40 17.11 -16.89
CA ALA A 102 21.00 18.17 -17.69
C ALA A 102 20.20 19.49 -17.69
N ASN A 103 18.85 19.45 -17.61
CA ASN A 103 18.01 20.64 -17.83
C ASN A 103 16.96 20.95 -16.74
N GLY A 104 16.76 20.06 -15.78
CA GLY A 104 15.81 20.19 -14.67
C GLY A 104 14.31 20.16 -15.03
N LYS A 105 13.95 20.00 -16.30
CA LYS A 105 12.57 20.21 -16.79
C LYS A 105 11.59 19.07 -16.51
N TYR A 106 12.08 17.86 -16.28
CA TYR A 106 11.25 16.65 -16.26
C TYR A 106 11.08 16.05 -14.85
N LYS A 107 11.41 16.78 -13.78
CA LYS A 107 11.32 16.29 -12.40
C LYS A 107 9.93 15.79 -12.03
N ILE A 108 8.89 16.55 -12.37
CA ILE A 108 7.48 16.19 -12.10
C ILE A 108 7.09 14.96 -12.92
N LEU A 109 7.46 14.94 -14.20
CA LEU A 109 7.15 13.83 -15.11
C LEU A 109 7.81 12.51 -14.66
N LEU A 110 9.08 12.55 -14.26
CA LEU A 110 9.79 11.39 -13.70
C LEU A 110 9.08 10.84 -12.48
N ARG A 111 8.66 11.71 -11.55
CA ARG A 111 7.89 11.28 -10.37
C ARG A 111 6.58 10.61 -10.77
N ASN A 112 5.85 11.20 -11.71
CA ASN A 112 4.57 10.65 -12.18
C ASN A 112 4.74 9.28 -12.85
N ILE A 113 5.79 9.10 -13.65
CA ILE A 113 6.10 7.81 -14.31
C ILE A 113 6.44 6.74 -13.27
N HIS A 114 7.34 7.03 -12.32
CA HIS A 114 7.68 6.06 -11.25
C HIS A 114 6.45 5.66 -10.44
N GLN A 115 5.61 6.64 -10.10
CA GLN A 115 4.37 6.40 -9.36
C GLN A 115 3.41 5.50 -10.16
N ALA A 116 3.25 5.75 -11.46
CA ALA A 116 2.39 4.94 -12.34
C ALA A 116 2.90 3.50 -12.46
N ILE A 117 4.21 3.29 -12.67
CA ILE A 117 4.81 1.96 -12.75
C ILE A 117 4.59 1.20 -11.44
N LEU A 118 4.83 1.85 -10.30
CA LEU A 118 4.64 1.24 -8.98
C LEU A 118 3.18 0.86 -8.72
N TYR A 119 2.21 1.68 -9.12
CA TYR A 119 0.79 1.33 -9.01
C TYR A 119 0.40 0.16 -9.92
N ASN A 120 0.87 0.16 -11.17
CA ASN A 120 0.59 -0.93 -12.10
C ASN A 120 1.18 -2.27 -11.61
N LEU A 121 2.41 -2.26 -11.07
CA LEU A 121 3.00 -3.47 -10.49
C LEU A 121 2.24 -3.93 -9.24
N LYS A 122 1.80 -3.01 -8.38
CA LYS A 122 0.93 -3.36 -7.24
C LYS A 122 -0.37 -4.01 -7.68
N LEU A 123 -0.98 -3.51 -8.76
CA LEU A 123 -2.20 -4.05 -9.33
C LEU A 123 -1.98 -5.46 -9.91
N VAL A 124 -0.90 -5.67 -10.66
CA VAL A 124 -0.52 -7.01 -11.19
C VAL A 124 -0.30 -8.00 -10.05
N LEU A 125 0.42 -7.60 -8.98
CA LEU A 125 0.64 -8.44 -7.80
C LEU A 125 -0.68 -8.72 -7.06
N ALA A 126 -1.59 -7.76 -6.98
CA ALA A 126 -2.90 -7.94 -6.37
C ALA A 126 -3.76 -8.95 -7.16
N ILE A 127 -3.81 -8.82 -8.49
CA ILE A 127 -4.48 -9.79 -9.40
C ILE A 127 -3.89 -11.19 -9.21
N ALA A 128 -2.56 -11.30 -9.24
CA ALA A 128 -1.88 -12.58 -9.09
C ALA A 128 -2.09 -13.22 -7.71
N SER A 129 -2.39 -12.43 -6.67
CA SER A 129 -2.57 -12.90 -5.30
C SER A 129 -4.00 -13.38 -4.94
N GLY A 130 -4.94 -13.33 -5.88
CA GLY A 130 -6.20 -14.07 -5.84
C GLY A 130 -7.20 -13.76 -4.72
N THR A 131 -7.08 -12.64 -4.01
CA THR A 131 -7.97 -12.31 -2.87
C THR A 131 -8.78 -11.04 -3.12
N GLN A 132 -10.11 -11.17 -3.12
CA GLN A 132 -11.09 -10.08 -3.28
C GLN A 132 -10.81 -8.88 -2.35
N GLU A 133 -10.42 -9.18 -1.11
CA GLU A 133 -10.11 -8.19 -0.07
C GLU A 133 -8.92 -7.27 -0.42
N LYS A 134 -7.95 -7.78 -1.19
CA LYS A 134 -6.80 -7.00 -1.68
C LYS A 134 -7.14 -6.19 -2.93
N MET A 135 -8.07 -6.67 -3.76
CA MET A 135 -8.64 -5.90 -4.86
C MET A 135 -9.38 -4.66 -4.35
N ASP A 136 -10.20 -4.81 -3.32
CA ASP A 136 -10.92 -3.69 -2.72
C ASP A 136 -9.97 -2.69 -2.07
N ARG A 137 -8.83 -3.15 -1.52
CA ARG A 137 -7.76 -2.27 -1.03
C ARG A 137 -7.10 -1.48 -2.16
N VAL A 138 -6.86 -2.08 -3.32
CA VAL A 138 -6.27 -1.40 -4.47
C VAL A 138 -7.25 -0.43 -5.12
N ASN A 139 -8.53 -0.81 -5.24
CA ASN A 139 -9.59 0.06 -5.75
C ASN A 139 -9.74 1.33 -4.88
N ARG A 140 -9.67 1.20 -3.55
CA ARG A 140 -9.64 2.35 -2.62
C ARG A 140 -8.43 3.27 -2.83
N ILE A 141 -7.24 2.70 -3.00
CA ILE A 141 -6.01 3.46 -3.30
C ILE A 141 -6.10 4.17 -4.66
N MET A 142 -6.84 3.61 -5.62
CA MET A 142 -6.98 4.14 -6.98
C MET A 142 -8.11 5.19 -7.10
N SER A 143 -9.17 5.09 -6.30
CA SER A 143 -10.25 6.08 -6.25
C SER A 143 -9.82 7.40 -5.58
N GLU A 144 -8.76 7.38 -4.77
CA GLU A 144 -8.19 8.57 -4.12
C GLU A 144 -7.14 9.25 -5.02
N ARG A 145 -7.58 9.84 -6.13
CA ARG A 145 -6.83 10.95 -6.74
C ARG A 145 -7.69 12.19 -6.75
N TYR A 146 -7.70 12.90 -5.61
CA TYR A 146 -7.62 14.35 -5.45
C TYR A 146 -7.68 14.65 -3.95
N ASP A 147 -6.72 14.15 -3.17
CA ASP A 147 -6.31 14.88 -1.99
C ASP A 147 -4.87 14.56 -1.61
N THR A 148 -4.18 15.58 -1.11
CA THR A 148 -2.73 15.66 -1.00
C THR A 148 -2.14 14.69 0.02
N ASN A 149 -1.90 13.40 -0.29
CA ASN A 149 -0.99 12.53 0.49
C ASN A 149 -1.28 12.50 2.02
N ASP A 150 -2.49 12.90 2.45
CA ASP A 150 -2.80 13.36 3.81
C ASP A 150 -3.09 12.17 4.74
N GLY A 151 -3.47 11.03 4.15
CA GLY A 151 -3.67 9.73 4.79
C GLY A 151 -2.40 9.05 5.28
N MET A 152 -1.27 9.20 4.57
CA MET A 152 -0.12 8.34 4.75
C MET A 152 0.90 8.91 5.74
N ILE A 153 1.18 8.13 6.78
CA ILE A 153 2.22 8.39 7.76
C ILE A 153 3.47 7.61 7.35
N GLN A 154 4.53 8.34 7.03
CA GLN A 154 5.83 7.77 6.67
C GLN A 154 6.62 7.33 7.90
N VAL A 155 7.65 6.52 7.69
CA VAL A 155 8.60 6.14 8.74
C VAL A 155 9.25 7.40 9.34
N GLY A 156 9.37 7.44 10.67
CA GLY A 156 9.89 8.58 11.43
C GLY A 156 8.93 9.76 11.58
N ARG A 157 7.65 9.60 11.22
CA ARG A 157 6.62 10.66 11.30
C ARG A 157 5.48 10.35 12.26
N GLU A 158 5.81 9.80 13.43
CA GLU A 158 4.84 9.52 14.50
C GLU A 158 4.06 10.78 14.91
N ASP A 159 4.77 11.91 15.00
CA ASP A 159 4.23 13.26 15.26
C ASP A 159 3.06 13.61 14.33
N LYS A 160 3.17 13.29 13.04
CA LYS A 160 2.10 13.53 12.07
C LYS A 160 0.90 12.64 12.29
N GLY A 161 1.12 11.38 12.67
CA GLY A 161 0.05 10.44 12.97
C GLY A 161 -0.76 10.87 14.17
N VAL A 162 -0.07 11.20 15.27
CA VAL A 162 -0.70 11.74 16.48
C VAL A 162 -1.46 13.02 16.15
N LYS A 163 -0.83 13.97 15.45
CA LYS A 163 -1.47 15.22 15.05
C LYS A 163 -2.77 14.98 14.27
N LYS A 164 -2.78 14.03 13.34
CA LYS A 164 -3.96 13.71 12.54
C LYS A 164 -5.12 13.14 13.36
N ILE A 165 -4.83 12.29 14.35
CA ILE A 165 -5.85 11.77 15.27
C ILE A 165 -6.44 12.91 16.12
N LEU A 166 -5.59 13.82 16.60
CA LEU A 166 -6.05 15.00 17.35
C LEU A 166 -6.90 15.93 16.48
N GLU A 167 -6.52 16.16 15.23
CA GLU A 167 -7.30 16.96 14.28
C GLU A 167 -8.65 16.31 13.96
N TRP A 168 -8.67 14.99 13.77
CA TRP A 168 -9.90 14.21 13.60
C TRP A 168 -10.83 14.36 14.81
N TYR A 169 -10.30 14.21 16.04
CA TYR A 169 -11.11 14.38 17.24
C TYR A 169 -11.60 15.81 17.43
N LYS A 170 -10.76 16.82 17.18
CA LYS A 170 -11.16 18.25 17.26
C LYS A 170 -12.28 18.59 16.28
N LYS A 171 -12.31 17.92 15.12
CA LYS A 171 -13.40 18.08 14.14
C LYS A 171 -14.71 17.46 14.64
N TYR A 172 -14.65 16.40 15.43
CA TYR A 172 -15.80 15.66 15.95
C TYR A 172 -15.66 15.39 17.46
N PRO A 173 -15.79 16.41 18.34
CA PRO A 173 -15.49 16.28 19.77
C PRO A 173 -16.62 15.55 20.51
N HIS A 174 -16.83 14.28 20.19
CA HIS A 174 -17.86 13.44 20.80
C HIS A 174 -17.38 12.88 22.14
N ASP A 175 -18.34 12.62 23.04
CA ASP A 175 -18.07 12.19 24.42
C ASP A 175 -17.78 10.69 24.55
N ILE A 176 -18.00 9.91 23.49
CA ILE A 176 -17.78 8.46 23.50
C ILE A 176 -16.82 8.09 22.37
N LEU A 177 -15.71 7.44 22.75
CA LEU A 177 -14.76 6.81 21.86
C LEU A 177 -14.79 5.30 22.07
N ARG A 178 -15.02 4.54 21.01
CA ARG A 178 -14.95 3.08 20.98
C ARG A 178 -13.78 2.66 20.12
N ILE A 179 -12.91 1.81 20.66
CA ILE A 179 -11.72 1.31 20.00
C ILE A 179 -11.86 -0.20 19.87
N ILE A 180 -11.74 -0.70 18.64
CA ILE A 180 -11.52 -2.11 18.36
C ILE A 180 -10.10 -2.19 17.81
N ASP A 181 -9.17 -2.74 18.58
CA ASP A 181 -7.81 -2.93 18.13
C ASP A 181 -7.16 -4.10 18.89
N PRO A 182 -6.98 -5.26 18.22
CA PRO A 182 -6.35 -6.43 18.81
C PRO A 182 -4.92 -6.20 19.31
N HIS A 183 -4.25 -5.13 18.91
CA HIS A 183 -2.87 -4.84 19.32
C HIS A 183 -2.76 -3.49 20.04
N PHE A 184 -3.84 -3.07 20.69
CA PHE A 184 -3.82 -1.92 21.57
C PHE A 184 -3.12 -2.30 22.87
N HIS A 185 -2.04 -1.61 23.21
CA HIS A 185 -1.27 -1.86 24.42
C HIS A 185 -1.40 -0.70 25.40
N ALA A 186 -1.05 -0.92 26.67
CA ALA A 186 -1.10 0.13 27.70
C ALA A 186 -0.26 1.37 27.33
N LYS A 187 0.86 1.19 26.62
CA LYS A 187 1.66 2.32 26.10
C LYS A 187 0.89 3.22 25.13
N ASP A 188 -0.15 2.71 24.46
CA ASP A 188 -0.95 3.46 23.47
C ASP A 188 -1.95 4.41 24.14
N LEU A 189 -2.16 4.29 25.46
CA LEU A 189 -3.00 5.19 26.25
C LEU A 189 -2.56 6.65 26.18
N PHE A 190 -1.31 6.94 25.80
CA PHE A 190 -0.84 8.32 25.63
C PHE A 190 -1.70 9.11 24.64
N ILE A 191 -2.21 8.47 23.58
CA ILE A 191 -3.11 9.13 22.63
C ILE A 191 -4.44 9.43 23.31
N ILE A 192 -4.97 8.49 24.09
CA ILE A 192 -6.24 8.67 24.81
C ILE A 192 -6.12 9.82 25.82
N LYS A 193 -4.99 9.92 26.51
CA LYS A 193 -4.68 11.05 27.38
C LYS A 193 -4.72 12.37 26.62
N LEU A 194 -4.10 12.46 25.44
CA LEU A 194 -4.13 13.67 24.61
C LEU A 194 -5.55 14.02 24.13
N LEU A 195 -6.42 13.04 23.91
CA LEU A 195 -7.83 13.27 23.59
C LEU A 195 -8.62 13.75 24.82
N MET A 196 -8.33 13.18 25.99
CA MET A 196 -8.93 13.61 27.26
C MET A 196 -8.50 15.02 27.65
N ASP A 197 -7.28 15.45 27.34
CA ASP A 197 -6.84 16.84 27.50
C ASP A 197 -7.69 17.84 26.69
N ILE A 198 -8.34 17.37 25.62
CA ILE A 198 -9.26 18.18 24.80
C ILE A 198 -10.68 18.10 25.35
N ASN A 199 -11.12 16.91 25.80
CA ASN A 199 -12.44 16.68 26.40
C ASN A 199 -12.31 15.83 27.66
N ASN A 200 -12.36 16.48 28.81
CA ASN A 200 -12.26 15.83 30.12
C ASN A 200 -13.42 14.85 30.40
N ASN A 201 -14.54 14.93 29.67
CA ASN A 201 -15.68 14.03 29.86
C ASN A 201 -15.63 12.79 28.95
N LEU A 202 -14.56 12.61 28.16
CA LEU A 202 -14.45 11.52 27.21
C LEU A 202 -14.53 10.14 27.90
N LYS A 203 -15.46 9.31 27.42
CA LYS A 203 -15.61 7.90 27.79
C LYS A 203 -15.01 7.04 26.69
N CYS A 204 -13.89 6.39 27.00
CA CYS A 204 -13.17 5.52 26.10
C CYS A 204 -13.43 4.05 26.43
N PHE A 205 -13.86 3.27 25.44
CA PHE A 205 -14.12 1.84 25.57
C PHE A 205 -13.22 1.08 24.58
N ILE A 206 -12.38 0.17 25.09
CA ILE A 206 -11.31 -0.45 24.32
C ILE A 206 -11.52 -1.97 24.28
N LEU A 207 -11.78 -2.51 23.09
CA LEU A 207 -11.79 -3.93 22.80
C LEU A 207 -10.43 -4.34 22.22
N THR A 208 -9.70 -5.16 22.96
CA THR A 208 -8.38 -5.65 22.54
C THR A 208 -8.24 -7.17 22.74
N LYS A 209 -7.09 -7.75 22.45
CA LYS A 209 -6.81 -9.15 22.76
C LYS A 209 -5.95 -9.27 24.01
N ASN A 210 -6.11 -10.35 24.75
CA ASN A 210 -5.18 -10.65 25.83
C ASN A 210 -3.91 -11.30 25.24
N GLU A 211 -2.77 -10.64 25.39
CA GLU A 211 -1.46 -11.15 24.94
C GLU A 211 -0.60 -11.72 26.08
N THR A 212 -0.94 -11.42 27.33
CA THR A 212 -0.09 -11.63 28.50
C THR A 212 -0.79 -12.53 29.53
N GLN A 213 0.00 -13.10 30.45
CA GLN A 213 -0.55 -13.79 31.62
C GLN A 213 -0.77 -12.84 32.81
N GLU A 214 -0.20 -11.63 32.74
CA GLU A 214 -0.43 -10.58 33.73
C GLU A 214 -1.88 -10.08 33.69
N PRO A 215 -2.50 -9.78 34.84
CA PRO A 215 -3.85 -9.27 34.92
C PRO A 215 -4.04 -7.97 34.12
N LEU A 216 -5.11 -7.91 33.32
CA LEU A 216 -5.41 -6.75 32.47
C LEU A 216 -5.47 -5.42 33.25
N ASN A 217 -5.97 -5.46 34.49
CA ASN A 217 -6.06 -4.28 35.35
C ASN A 217 -4.69 -3.72 35.72
N GLU A 218 -3.71 -4.57 36.07
CA GLU A 218 -2.36 -4.13 36.43
C GLU A 218 -1.67 -3.50 35.22
N ILE A 219 -1.76 -4.13 34.05
CA ILE A 219 -1.12 -3.63 32.82
C ILE A 219 -1.64 -2.24 32.45
N PHE A 220 -2.96 -2.08 32.33
CA PHE A 220 -3.53 -0.82 31.85
C PHE A 220 -3.54 0.27 32.92
N GLN A 221 -3.74 -0.07 34.20
CA GLN A 221 -3.65 0.91 35.29
C GLN A 221 -2.21 1.43 35.43
N ASN A 222 -1.21 0.54 35.41
CA ASN A 222 0.19 0.96 35.48
C ASN A 222 0.58 1.82 34.26
N GLY A 223 0.14 1.42 33.06
CA GLY A 223 0.39 2.21 31.86
C GLY A 223 -0.25 3.60 31.91
N TRP A 224 -1.45 3.74 32.47
CA TRP A 224 -2.07 5.05 32.70
C TRP A 224 -1.29 5.88 33.73
N ASN A 225 -0.94 5.28 34.87
CA ASN A 225 -0.21 5.94 35.94
C ASN A 225 1.18 6.45 35.49
N MET A 226 1.78 5.86 34.46
CA MET A 226 3.02 6.35 33.86
C MET A 226 2.86 7.65 33.05
N ILE A 227 1.66 7.95 32.57
CA ILE A 227 1.39 9.09 31.67
C ILE A 227 0.49 10.17 32.30
N SER A 228 -0.29 9.84 33.33
CA SER A 228 -1.18 10.76 34.02
C SER A 228 -1.38 10.36 35.48
N ALA A 229 -1.43 11.34 36.38
CA ALA A 229 -1.78 11.14 37.79
C ALA A 229 -3.31 11.16 38.02
N GLU A 230 -4.06 11.69 37.06
CA GLU A 230 -5.51 11.85 37.14
C GLU A 230 -6.19 11.16 35.95
N LEU A 231 -7.44 10.74 36.14
CA LEU A 231 -8.30 10.20 35.10
C LEU A 231 -9.59 11.05 35.04
N PRO A 232 -9.62 12.13 34.23
CA PRO A 232 -10.77 13.03 34.19
C PRO A 232 -12.02 12.38 33.57
N GLY A 233 -11.81 11.46 32.62
CA GLY A 233 -12.87 10.75 31.91
C GLY A 233 -13.10 9.33 32.45
N ARG A 234 -13.49 8.42 31.56
CA ARG A 234 -13.60 6.99 31.87
C ARG A 234 -12.87 6.17 30.82
N ILE A 235 -12.08 5.19 31.25
CA ILE A 235 -11.48 4.20 30.35
C ILE A 235 -11.90 2.81 30.84
N GLU A 236 -12.53 2.06 29.95
CA GLU A 236 -12.88 0.65 30.16
C GLU A 236 -12.22 -0.19 29.08
N VAL A 237 -11.52 -1.23 29.48
CA VAL A 237 -10.78 -2.11 28.59
C VAL A 237 -11.32 -3.52 28.76
N LYS A 238 -11.65 -4.16 27.65
CA LYS A 238 -12.01 -5.57 27.58
C LYS A 238 -11.08 -6.29 26.63
N ALA A 239 -10.44 -7.33 27.13
CA ALA A 239 -9.62 -8.23 26.34
C ALA A 239 -10.40 -9.51 26.04
N CYS A 240 -10.35 -9.97 24.79
CA CYS A 240 -11.02 -11.20 24.35
C CYS A 240 -10.07 -12.09 23.56
N CYS A 241 -10.03 -13.38 23.87
CA CYS A 241 -9.26 -14.37 23.12
C CYS A 241 -9.99 -15.73 23.07
N TYR A 242 -9.56 -16.60 22.16
CA TYR A 242 -10.02 -17.97 22.12
C TYR A 242 -9.44 -18.78 23.29
N GLU A 243 -10.29 -19.52 24.01
CA GLU A 243 -9.87 -20.35 25.15
C GLU A 243 -8.90 -21.47 24.73
N ASP A 244 -9.10 -22.03 23.53
CA ASP A 244 -8.26 -23.07 22.94
C ASP A 244 -7.00 -22.52 22.25
N GLN A 245 -6.89 -21.20 22.07
CA GLN A 245 -5.76 -20.59 21.39
C GLN A 245 -5.44 -19.20 21.95
N GLN A 246 -4.62 -19.19 22.99
CA GLN A 246 -4.16 -17.97 23.65
C GLN A 246 -3.52 -17.00 22.65
N GLY A 247 -3.83 -15.71 22.79
CA GLY A 247 -3.30 -14.64 21.94
C GLY A 247 -3.98 -14.49 20.57
N LYS A 248 -4.95 -15.35 20.21
CA LYS A 248 -5.81 -15.15 19.03
C LYS A 248 -7.21 -14.70 19.43
N THR A 249 -7.81 -13.87 18.59
CA THR A 249 -9.14 -13.27 18.80
C THR A 249 -9.98 -13.34 17.51
N PRO A 250 -11.33 -13.40 17.61
CA PRO A 250 -12.23 -13.40 16.45
C PRO A 250 -12.32 -12.07 15.68
N PHE A 251 -11.73 -10.99 16.17
CA PHE A 251 -11.69 -9.70 15.48
C PHE A 251 -10.24 -9.31 15.16
N HIS A 252 -10.02 -8.77 13.96
CA HIS A 252 -8.67 -8.40 13.49
C HIS A 252 -8.55 -6.93 13.08
N ASP A 253 -9.65 -6.32 12.67
CA ASP A 253 -9.64 -4.94 12.21
C ASP A 253 -9.40 -3.94 13.34
N ARG A 254 -8.92 -2.77 12.92
CA ARG A 254 -8.49 -1.67 13.79
C ARG A 254 -9.32 -0.45 13.48
N TRP A 255 -10.32 -0.20 14.32
CA TRP A 255 -11.34 0.82 14.11
C TRP A 255 -11.52 1.66 15.35
N TRP A 256 -11.54 2.97 15.16
CA TRP A 256 -11.84 3.93 16.21
C TRP A 256 -13.11 4.66 15.79
N LEU A 257 -14.12 4.62 16.67
CA LEU A 257 -15.44 5.17 16.42
C LEU A 257 -15.73 6.22 17.50
N LEU A 258 -16.04 7.42 17.06
CA LEU A 258 -16.64 8.45 17.88
C LEU A 258 -18.16 8.35 17.77
N TYR A 259 -18.85 8.46 18.90
CA TYR A 259 -20.30 8.38 18.97
C TYR A 259 -20.88 9.60 19.68
N ASN A 260 -21.77 10.30 18.99
CA ASN A 260 -22.50 11.43 19.55
C ASN A 260 -23.86 10.96 20.09
N THR A 261 -24.02 10.99 21.41
CA THR A 261 -25.27 10.57 22.07
C THR A 261 -26.45 11.49 21.78
N ASN A 262 -26.20 12.73 21.38
CA ASN A 262 -27.26 13.72 21.15
C ASN A 262 -27.84 13.63 19.74
N THR A 263 -27.01 13.31 18.73
CA THR A 263 -27.42 13.21 17.33
C THR A 263 -27.57 11.78 16.83
N ASP A 264 -27.16 10.80 17.64
CA ASP A 264 -27.06 9.38 17.27
C ASP A 264 -26.14 9.12 16.05
N GLU A 265 -25.13 9.98 15.88
CA GLU A 265 -24.19 9.92 14.77
C GLU A 265 -22.87 9.26 15.17
N TYR A 266 -22.29 8.53 14.20
CA TYR A 266 -20.99 7.91 14.32
C TYR A 266 -20.01 8.51 13.32
N GLN A 267 -18.77 8.70 13.77
CA GLN A 267 -17.64 9.06 12.93
C GLN A 267 -16.52 8.06 13.17
N GLY A 268 -15.99 7.46 12.11
CA GLY A 268 -15.01 6.39 12.22
C GLY A 268 -13.72 6.68 11.49
N ILE A 269 -12.60 6.23 12.05
CA ILE A 269 -11.33 6.11 11.34
C ILE A 269 -10.80 4.68 11.41
N ARG A 270 -10.17 4.26 10.32
CA ARG A 270 -9.34 3.05 10.26
C ARG A 270 -7.89 3.48 10.34
N MET A 271 -7.16 2.84 11.23
CA MET A 271 -5.73 3.11 11.40
C MET A 271 -4.98 1.87 11.88
N ALA A 272 -3.67 1.82 11.64
CA ALA A 272 -2.83 0.87 12.34
C ALA A 272 -2.79 1.19 13.85
N SER A 273 -2.45 0.21 14.68
CA SER A 273 -2.37 0.42 16.12
C SER A 273 -1.41 1.56 16.45
N PRO A 274 -1.72 2.40 17.46
CA PRO A 274 -0.91 3.59 17.80
C PRO A 274 0.58 3.32 17.93
N SER A 275 0.92 2.19 18.56
CA SER A 275 2.28 1.67 18.72
C SER A 275 3.09 1.50 17.43
N THR A 276 2.44 1.55 16.26
CA THR A 276 3.09 1.37 14.95
C THR A 276 3.07 2.60 14.07
N LEU A 277 2.56 3.72 14.57
CA LEU A 277 2.65 5.01 13.90
C LEU A 277 4.12 5.43 13.79
N GLY A 278 4.55 5.80 12.58
CA GLY A 278 5.93 6.21 12.33
C GLY A 278 6.98 5.10 12.35
N SER A 279 6.71 3.88 12.82
CA SER A 279 7.67 2.75 12.73
C SER A 279 7.62 2.05 11.36
N ARG A 280 6.49 2.16 10.67
CA ARG A 280 6.25 1.68 9.31
C ARG A 280 5.33 2.64 8.56
N ILE A 281 5.26 2.50 7.24
CA ILE A 281 4.30 3.26 6.45
C ILE A 281 2.90 2.81 6.85
N THR A 282 2.12 3.72 7.41
CA THR A 282 0.76 3.49 7.91
C THR A 282 -0.20 4.51 7.30
N GLU A 283 -1.49 4.23 7.39
CA GLU A 283 -2.54 5.08 6.85
C GLU A 283 -3.59 5.33 7.94
N ILE A 284 -4.09 6.55 7.99
CA ILE A 284 -5.29 6.93 8.74
C ILE A 284 -6.31 7.45 7.74
N SER A 285 -7.41 6.71 7.58
CA SER A 285 -8.50 7.03 6.65
C SER A 285 -9.85 6.98 7.34
N SER A 286 -10.78 7.80 6.84
CA SER A 286 -12.16 7.84 7.33
C SER A 286 -12.91 6.57 6.95
N MET A 287 -13.87 6.17 7.78
CA MET A 287 -14.75 5.04 7.52
C MET A 287 -16.04 5.51 6.85
N ASP A 288 -16.54 4.72 5.90
CA ASP A 288 -17.88 4.88 5.35
C ASP A 288 -18.95 4.28 6.29
N SER A 289 -20.22 4.46 5.95
CA SER A 289 -21.35 4.00 6.74
C SER A 289 -21.40 2.48 6.91
N GLU A 290 -21.00 1.72 5.90
CA GLU A 290 -20.98 0.25 5.96
C GLU A 290 -19.89 -0.25 6.91
N ALA A 291 -18.70 0.33 6.84
CA ALA A 291 -17.59 0.02 7.73
C ALA A 291 -17.93 0.41 9.19
N ILE A 292 -18.56 1.56 9.40
CA ILE A 292 -19.04 1.96 10.74
C ILE A 292 -20.05 0.93 11.27
N HIS A 293 -21.03 0.53 10.45
CA HIS A 293 -22.04 -0.46 10.85
C HIS A 293 -21.40 -1.82 11.20
N SER A 294 -20.45 -2.29 10.39
CA SER A 294 -19.68 -3.51 10.67
C SER A 294 -18.92 -3.41 11.99
N ALA A 295 -18.23 -2.29 12.22
CA ALA A 295 -17.51 -2.03 13.46
C ALA A 295 -18.41 -2.00 14.69
N MET A 296 -19.58 -1.37 14.59
CA MET A 296 -20.59 -1.39 15.65
C MET A 296 -21.08 -2.80 15.96
N ASN A 297 -21.31 -3.64 14.94
CA ASN A 297 -21.74 -5.03 15.14
C ASN A 297 -20.67 -5.84 15.89
N ILE A 298 -19.39 -5.67 15.55
CA ILE A 298 -18.28 -6.30 16.29
C ILE A 298 -18.24 -5.77 17.72
N PHE A 299 -18.26 -4.46 17.91
CA PHE A 299 -18.22 -3.84 19.24
C PHE A 299 -19.36 -4.35 20.14
N ASN A 300 -20.59 -4.31 19.64
CA ASN A 300 -21.77 -4.77 20.39
C ASN A 300 -21.65 -6.25 20.73
N LYS A 301 -21.20 -7.08 19.79
CA LYS A 301 -21.07 -8.54 19.98
C LYS A 301 -20.03 -8.91 21.05
N PHE A 302 -18.85 -8.28 21.02
CA PHE A 302 -17.72 -8.71 21.87
C PHE A 302 -17.50 -7.81 23.09
N PHE A 303 -17.77 -6.51 23.01
CA PHE A 303 -17.57 -5.60 24.13
C PHE A 303 -18.81 -5.48 25.03
N LEU A 304 -19.98 -5.24 24.43
CA LEU A 304 -21.23 -5.07 25.19
C LEU A 304 -21.83 -6.41 25.61
N ASN A 305 -22.01 -7.33 24.66
CA ASN A 305 -22.70 -8.59 24.89
C ASN A 305 -21.78 -9.71 25.39
N MET A 306 -20.46 -9.57 25.23
CA MET A 306 -19.45 -10.55 25.63
C MET A 306 -19.85 -12.00 25.29
N ILE A 307 -20.17 -12.25 24.01
CA ILE A 307 -20.65 -13.55 23.59
C ILE A 307 -19.70 -14.68 24.04
N PRO A 308 -20.20 -15.78 24.63
CA PRO A 308 -19.34 -16.80 25.23
C PRO A 308 -18.68 -17.72 24.20
N LYS A 309 -19.22 -17.78 22.97
CA LYS A 309 -18.75 -18.67 21.90
C LYS A 309 -18.94 -18.07 20.51
N ILE A 310 -18.04 -18.40 19.59
CA ILE A 310 -18.18 -18.12 18.16
C ILE A 310 -17.72 -19.33 17.35
N GLU A 311 -18.53 -19.76 16.38
CA GLU A 311 -18.23 -20.94 15.53
C GLU A 311 -17.89 -22.20 16.35
N GLY A 312 -18.59 -22.39 17.48
CA GLY A 312 -18.39 -23.52 18.39
C GLY A 312 -17.18 -23.38 19.34
N ARG A 313 -16.31 -22.38 19.14
CA ARG A 313 -15.14 -22.12 20.00
C ARG A 313 -15.50 -21.20 21.15
N LYS A 314 -15.00 -21.51 22.34
CA LYS A 314 -15.20 -20.68 23.54
C LYS A 314 -14.27 -19.47 23.55
N LEU A 315 -14.77 -18.38 24.12
CA LEU A 315 -14.04 -17.13 24.28
C LEU A 315 -13.78 -16.88 25.77
N ASN A 316 -12.57 -16.47 26.08
CA ASN A 316 -12.18 -15.97 27.38
C ASN A 316 -12.18 -14.44 27.35
N TYR A 317 -12.68 -13.81 28.42
CA TYR A 317 -12.70 -12.37 28.56
C TYR A 317 -12.03 -11.94 29.86
N GLU A 318 -11.31 -10.84 29.78
CA GLU A 318 -10.89 -10.05 30.94
C GLU A 318 -11.36 -8.63 30.76
N GLU A 319 -11.77 -7.98 31.85
CA GLU A 319 -12.24 -6.60 31.83
C GLU A 319 -11.63 -5.79 32.97
N THR A 320 -11.42 -4.51 32.72
CA THR A 320 -10.96 -3.56 33.73
C THR A 320 -11.52 -2.17 33.44
N ILE A 321 -11.76 -1.42 34.52
CA ILE A 321 -12.09 -0.01 34.48
C ILE A 321 -10.96 0.71 35.23
N LEU A 322 -10.28 1.60 34.53
CA LEU A 322 -9.17 2.37 35.11
C LEU A 322 -9.71 3.34 36.15
N ARG A 323 -8.90 3.61 37.18
CA ARG A 323 -9.24 4.44 38.33
C ARG A 323 -8.32 5.64 38.46
#